data_AF-A0A820BT65-F1
#
_entry.id   AF-A0A820BT65-F1
#
_cell.length_a   1.000
_cell.length_b   1.000
_cell.length_c   1.000
_cell.angle_alpha   90.00
_cell.angle_beta   90.00
_cell.angle_gamma   90.00
#
_symmetry.space_group_name_H-M   'P 1'
#
loop_
_entity.id
_entity.type
_entity.pdbx_description
1 polymer ?
#
loop_
_entity_poly.entity_id
_entity_poly.type
_entity_poly.pdbx_seq_one_letter_code
_entity_poly.pdbx_strand_id
1 'polypeptide(L)'
;MEAIGSYCDDSLLKNILHIHQKPFPIERDLLEVRSAFGGAGLYKMDSTKNCYYSGARDTCEHVPFHLCMREKNQARIFINPKFIHRRLHDIK
;
A
#
# COMPACT_ATOMS: atom_id res chain seq x y z
N MET A 1 21.69 -12.31 -15.55
CA MET A 1 21.91 -10.88 -15.83
C MET A 1 21.32 -10.13 -14.65
N GLU A 2 22.14 -9.89 -13.63
CA GLU A 2 21.71 -9.19 -12.42
C GLU A 2 21.71 -7.69 -12.71
N ALA A 3 20.58 -7.03 -12.44
CA ALA A 3 20.48 -5.59 -12.58
C ALA A 3 21.33 -4.94 -11.48
N ILE A 4 22.42 -4.28 -11.89
CA ILE A 4 23.24 -3.45 -11.00
C ILE A 4 22.48 -2.14 -10.77
N GLY A 5 21.47 -2.18 -9.90
CA GLY A 5 20.74 -0.98 -9.50
C GLY A 5 21.58 -0.14 -8.53
N SER A 6 22.00 1.06 -8.92
CA SER A 6 22.52 2.03 -7.96
C SER A 6 21.34 2.61 -7.18
N TYR A 7 21.38 2.50 -5.85
CA TYR A 7 20.39 3.16 -5.00
C TYR A 7 20.50 4.68 -5.12
N CYS A 8 19.37 5.38 -5.05
CA CYS A 8 19.36 6.85 -4.98
C CYS A 8 20.03 7.32 -3.69
N ASP A 9 20.66 8.49 -3.75
CA ASP A 9 21.21 9.15 -2.57
C ASP A 9 20.13 9.38 -1.50
N ASP A 10 20.47 9.18 -0.23
CA ASP A 10 19.54 9.30 0.90
C ASP A 10 18.88 10.70 0.97
N SER A 11 19.59 11.74 0.53
CA SER A 11 19.03 13.09 0.46
C SER A 11 17.92 13.20 -0.59
N LEU A 12 18.03 12.46 -1.70
CA LEU A 12 17.01 12.41 -2.75
C LEU A 12 15.77 11.66 -2.26
N LEU A 13 15.96 10.56 -1.53
CA LEU A 13 14.88 9.82 -0.86
C LEU A 13 14.11 10.70 0.13
N LYS A 14 14.80 11.49 0.94
CA LYS A 14 14.19 12.49 1.84
C LYS A 14 13.41 13.57 1.09
N ASN A 15 13.97 14.10 0.02
CA ASN A 15 13.36 15.24 -0.68
C ASN A 15 12.20 14.86 -1.61
N ILE A 16 12.14 13.62 -2.12
CA ILE A 16 11.09 13.20 -3.07
C ILE A 16 10.01 12.35 -2.39
N LEU A 17 10.39 11.38 -1.56
CA LEU A 17 9.44 10.41 -1.02
C LEU A 17 8.85 10.87 0.32
N HIS A 18 9.67 11.40 1.22
CA HIS A 18 9.22 11.74 2.57
C HIS A 18 8.33 13.00 2.60
N ILE A 19 8.47 13.93 1.66
CA ILE A 19 7.64 15.15 1.59
C ILE A 19 6.15 14.88 1.35
N HIS A 20 5.82 13.73 0.74
CA HIS A 20 4.44 13.35 0.44
C HIS A 20 3.87 12.34 1.46
N GLN A 21 4.69 11.84 2.38
CA GLN A 21 4.24 10.95 3.45
C GLN A 21 3.61 11.77 4.57
N LYS A 22 2.31 11.57 4.77
CA LYS A 22 1.60 12.16 5.91
C LYS A 22 1.61 11.15 7.06
N PRO A 23 2.20 11.47 8.23
CA PRO A 23 2.14 10.59 9.39
C PRO A 23 0.69 10.49 9.88
N PHE A 24 0.28 9.30 10.27
CA PHE A 24 -1.04 9.06 10.87
C PHE A 24 -0.89 8.74 12.36
N PRO A 25 -1.81 9.24 13.22
CA PRO A 25 -1.84 8.85 14.63
C PRO A 25 -2.03 7.33 14.77
N ILE A 26 -1.18 6.67 15.57
CA ILE A 26 -1.19 5.21 15.79
C ILE A 26 -2.41 4.80 16.62
N GLU A 27 -2.99 5.75 17.35
CA GLU A 27 -4.14 5.59 18.22
C GLU A 27 -5.45 5.41 17.45
N ARG A 28 -5.47 5.68 16.13
CA ARG A 28 -6.66 5.47 15.30
C ARG A 28 -6.95 3.99 15.07
N ASP A 29 -8.24 3.69 14.98
CA ASP A 29 -8.75 2.41 14.48
C ASP A 29 -8.48 2.26 12.97
N LEU A 30 -9.02 1.20 12.37
CA LEU A 30 -8.92 0.91 10.94
C LEU A 30 -9.32 2.11 10.08
N LEU A 31 -8.40 2.57 9.24
CA LEU A 31 -8.63 3.70 8.32
C LEU A 31 -9.13 3.17 6.98
N GLU A 32 -10.35 3.56 6.57
CA GLU A 32 -10.85 3.20 5.25
C GLU A 32 -10.10 3.96 4.14
N VAL A 33 -9.69 3.22 3.10
CA VAL A 33 -9.01 3.76 1.92
C VAL A 33 -9.61 3.16 0.64
N ARG A 34 -9.29 3.77 -0.51
CA ARG A 34 -9.64 3.20 -1.82
C ARG A 34 -8.75 2.02 -2.19
N SER A 35 -7.46 2.12 -1.86
CA SER A 35 -6.43 1.12 -2.13
C SER A 35 -5.24 1.31 -1.17
N ALA A 36 -4.46 0.26 -0.93
CA ALA A 36 -3.24 0.27 -0.11
C ALA A 36 -2.17 -0.63 -0.76
N PHE A 37 -0.89 -0.39 -0.47
CA PHE A 37 0.23 -1.21 -0.96
C PHE A 37 1.44 -1.12 -0.01
N GLY A 38 2.47 -1.92 -0.27
CA GLY A 38 3.75 -1.86 0.47
C GLY A 38 3.71 -2.51 1.86
N GLY A 39 2.77 -3.43 2.09
CA GLY A 39 2.62 -4.16 3.35
C GLY A 39 1.91 -5.51 3.16
N ALA A 40 1.35 -6.05 4.24
CA ALA A 40 0.55 -7.28 4.20
C ALA A 40 -0.95 -6.97 4.11
N GLY A 41 -1.66 -7.68 3.22
CA GLY A 41 -3.11 -7.58 3.06
C GLY A 41 -3.82 -8.85 3.50
N LEU A 42 -4.93 -8.71 4.21
CA LEU A 42 -5.84 -9.81 4.59
C LEU A 42 -7.21 -9.54 3.97
N TYR A 43 -7.73 -10.53 3.24
CA TYR A 43 -9.00 -10.40 2.51
C TYR A 43 -9.95 -11.53 2.89
N LYS A 44 -11.25 -11.23 2.92
CA LYS A 44 -12.29 -12.26 2.88
C LYS A 44 -12.34 -12.83 1.46
N MET A 45 -12.39 -14.15 1.34
CA MET A 45 -12.41 -14.82 0.02
C MET A 45 -13.58 -14.36 -0.85
N ASP A 46 -14.77 -14.16 -0.28
CA ASP A 46 -15.92 -13.67 -1.03
C ASP A 46 -15.71 -12.26 -1.59
N SER A 47 -14.92 -11.43 -0.89
CA SER A 47 -14.59 -10.08 -1.36
C SER A 47 -13.65 -10.11 -2.57
N THR A 48 -12.88 -11.19 -2.79
CA THR A 48 -11.95 -11.32 -3.92
C THR A 48 -12.55 -12.04 -5.12
N LYS A 49 -13.78 -12.58 -5.00
CA LYS A 49 -14.41 -13.39 -6.05
C LYS A 49 -14.52 -12.62 -7.37
N ASN A 50 -14.09 -13.23 -8.47
CA ASN A 50 -14.10 -12.65 -9.82
C ASN A 50 -13.30 -11.33 -9.96
N CYS A 51 -12.33 -11.12 -9.07
CA CYS A 51 -11.33 -10.05 -9.15
C CYS A 51 -9.93 -10.67 -9.17
N TYR A 52 -9.07 -10.16 -10.03
CA TYR A 52 -7.77 -10.76 -10.31
C TYR A 52 -6.65 -9.74 -10.08
N TYR A 53 -5.65 -10.17 -9.33
CA TYR A 53 -4.40 -9.44 -9.16
C TYR A 53 -3.49 -9.75 -10.36
N SER A 54 -3.27 -8.77 -11.23
CA SER A 54 -2.53 -8.98 -12.50
C SER A 54 -1.66 -7.78 -12.83
N GLY A 55 -0.35 -8.04 -13.00
CA GLY A 55 0.62 -7.04 -13.47
C GLY A 55 0.72 -6.91 -14.99
N ALA A 56 -0.16 -7.58 -15.75
CA ALA A 56 -0.03 -7.65 -17.21
C ALA A 56 -0.38 -6.35 -17.95
N ARG A 57 -1.11 -5.42 -17.32
CA ARG A 57 -1.61 -4.20 -17.99
C ARG A 57 -1.36 -2.90 -17.22
N ASP A 58 -1.12 -2.96 -15.91
CA ASP A 58 -1.09 -1.79 -15.04
C ASP A 58 0.16 -1.76 -14.15
N THR A 59 0.79 -0.59 -14.00
CA THR A 59 1.99 -0.37 -13.15
C THR A 59 1.70 -0.42 -11.64
N CYS A 60 0.45 -0.68 -11.24
CA CYS A 60 0.01 -0.72 -9.83
C CYS A 60 -1.12 -1.75 -9.67
N GLU A 61 -0.84 -3.01 -9.89
CA GLU A 61 -1.79 -4.14 -9.95
C GLU A 61 -2.76 -4.25 -8.76
N HIS A 62 -2.34 -3.79 -7.58
CA HIS A 62 -3.19 -3.71 -6.38
C HIS A 62 -4.35 -2.70 -6.51
N VAL A 63 -4.19 -1.61 -7.27
CA VAL A 63 -5.24 -0.59 -7.48
C VAL A 63 -6.45 -1.18 -8.23
N PRO A 64 -6.32 -1.73 -9.45
CA PRO A 64 -7.47 -2.31 -10.17
C PRO A 64 -8.04 -3.52 -9.42
N PHE A 65 -7.21 -4.30 -8.73
CA PHE A 65 -7.68 -5.38 -7.88
C PHE A 65 -8.62 -4.87 -6.76
N HIS A 66 -8.20 -3.85 -6.01
CA HIS A 66 -9.02 -3.23 -4.97
C HIS A 66 -10.29 -2.59 -5.53
N LEU A 67 -10.20 -1.85 -6.64
CA LEU A 67 -11.36 -1.24 -7.28
C LEU A 67 -12.39 -2.29 -7.71
N CYS A 68 -11.95 -3.40 -8.31
CA CYS A 68 -12.83 -4.51 -8.67
C CYS A 68 -13.57 -5.05 -7.43
N MET A 69 -12.88 -5.27 -6.32
CA MET A 69 -13.50 -5.77 -5.09
C MET A 69 -14.53 -4.80 -4.51
N ARG A 70 -14.23 -3.49 -4.57
CA ARG A 70 -15.15 -2.44 -4.12
C ARG A 70 -16.41 -2.39 -4.99
N GLU A 71 -16.25 -2.45 -6.31
CA GLU A 71 -17.34 -2.30 -7.28
C GLU A 71 -18.22 -3.54 -7.38
N LYS A 72 -17.62 -4.74 -7.46
CA LYS A 72 -18.37 -5.99 -7.64
C LYS A 72 -18.89 -6.58 -6.34
N ASN A 73 -18.07 -6.53 -5.30
CA ASN A 73 -18.30 -7.29 -4.06
C ASN A 73 -18.58 -6.36 -2.86
N GLN A 74 -18.76 -5.05 -3.10
CA GLN A 74 -19.03 -4.03 -2.08
C GLN A 74 -17.99 -4.05 -0.95
N ALA A 75 -16.77 -4.50 -1.26
CA ALA A 75 -15.70 -4.60 -0.28
C ALA A 75 -15.26 -3.21 0.18
N ARG A 76 -14.84 -3.11 1.45
CA ARG A 76 -14.21 -1.91 2.01
C ARG A 76 -12.77 -2.26 2.35
N ILE A 77 -11.84 -1.39 1.97
CA ILE A 77 -10.41 -1.59 2.18
C ILE A 77 -9.97 -0.73 3.34
N PHE A 78 -9.20 -1.30 4.26
CA PHE A 78 -8.73 -0.60 5.44
C PHE A 78 -7.23 -0.78 5.64
N ILE A 79 -6.59 0.22 6.25
CA ILE A 79 -5.22 0.14 6.77
C ILE A 79 -5.30 0.11 8.29
N ASN A 80 -4.48 -0.72 8.94
CA ASN A 80 -4.29 -0.71 10.39
C ASN A 80 -3.03 0.10 10.75
N PRO A 81 -3.15 1.32 11.30
CA PRO A 81 -2.00 2.15 11.68
C PRO A 81 -1.09 1.50 12.74
N LYS A 82 -1.64 0.57 13.55
CA LYS A 82 -0.88 -0.17 14.58
C LYS A 82 0.00 -1.26 13.98
N PHE A 83 -0.19 -1.59 12.71
CA PHE A 83 0.56 -2.62 11.98
C PHE A 83 1.55 -2.00 10.98
N ILE A 84 2.15 -0.85 11.32
CA ILE A 84 3.19 -0.19 10.53
C ILE A 84 4.56 -0.65 11.04
N HIS A 85 5.36 -1.25 10.16
CA HIS A 85 6.68 -1.80 10.51
C HIS A 85 7.79 -0.73 10.64
N ARG A 86 7.59 0.47 10.09
CA ARG A 86 8.57 1.58 10.14
C ARG A 86 8.15 2.60 11.20
N ARG A 87 8.85 2.66 12.33
CA ARG A 87 8.58 3.66 13.37
C ARG A 87 9.20 4.99 12.95
N LEU A 88 8.48 6.09 13.19
CA LEU A 88 8.98 7.45 12.93
C LEU A 88 10.26 7.77 13.73
N HIS A 89 10.54 7.04 14.81
CA HIS A 89 11.76 7.16 15.61
C HIS A 89 13.01 6.51 14.98
N ASP A 90 12.86 5.75 13.90
CA ASP A 90 13.98 5.11 13.20
C ASP A 90 14.61 6.03 12.13
N ILE A 91 14.14 7.28 12.03
CA ILE A 91 14.77 8.34 11.25
C ILE A 91 15.78 9.04 12.17
N LYS A 92 17.00 8.50 12.23
CA LYS A 92 18.18 9.27 12.65
C LYS A 92 18.80 9.98 11.45
#